data_AF-A0A0F9QXK8-F1
#
_entry.id   AF-A0A0F9QXK8-F1
#
_cell.length_a   1.000
_cell.length_b   1.000
_cell.length_c   1.000
_cell.angle_alpha   90.00
_cell.angle_beta   90.00
_cell.angle_gamma   90.00
#
_symmetry.space_group_name_H-M   'P 1'
#
loop_
_entity.id
_entity.type
_entity.pdbx_description
1 polymer ?
#
loop_
_entity_poly.entity_id
_entity_poly.type
_entity_poly.pdbx_seq_one_letter_code
_entity_poly.pdbx_strand_id
1 'polypeptide(L)'
;MSDKMRWRYGDTNPVVSAVDSASVIEIGDLVYQDTDDAKPASDMRHVIKDLAEDAEPQYLQKLLADNFLGVALQRSRSGDTDPVRVATTGVFEFDYPSGTFELGDLVGVACELFGGHDEVNDGKETASLLNQEVESVTKSRLAIGRVAKRVATAAATVLIDIRSTVMTGGIKGSSPSGV
;
A
#
# COMPACT_ATOMS: atom_id res chain seq x y z
N MET A 1 2.69 14.50 1.90
CA MET A 1 1.65 15.44 2.40
C MET A 1 0.38 14.62 2.60
N SER A 2 -0.11 14.58 3.84
CA SER A 2 -1.30 13.85 4.27
C SER A 2 -2.62 14.45 3.73
N ASP A 3 -3.68 13.63 3.67
CA ASP A 3 -5.06 14.01 3.29
C ASP A 3 -5.21 14.71 1.92
N LYS A 4 -4.60 14.14 0.86
CA LYS A 4 -4.65 14.69 -0.51
C LYS A 4 -5.28 13.69 -1.47
N MET A 5 -6.23 14.15 -2.30
CA MET A 5 -6.74 13.35 -3.40
C MET A 5 -5.63 13.05 -4.43
N ARG A 6 -5.21 11.77 -4.49
CA ARG A 6 -4.12 11.28 -5.37
C ARG A 6 -4.60 10.80 -6.73
N TRP A 7 -5.90 10.60 -6.92
CA TRP A 7 -6.48 10.18 -8.20
C TRP A 7 -6.21 11.21 -9.30
N ARG A 8 -5.86 10.73 -10.49
CA ARG A 8 -5.61 11.56 -11.68
C ARG A 8 -6.60 11.27 -12.80
N TYR A 9 -6.85 10.01 -13.12
CA TYR A 9 -7.77 9.60 -14.18
C TYR A 9 -8.12 8.10 -14.09
N GLY A 10 -9.06 7.67 -14.94
CA GLY A 10 -9.57 6.29 -14.98
C GLY A 10 -10.64 6.04 -13.93
N ASP A 11 -11.40 4.96 -14.13
CA ASP A 11 -12.51 4.61 -13.24
C ASP A 11 -12.00 4.10 -11.89
N THR A 12 -12.51 4.67 -10.80
CA THR A 12 -12.09 4.32 -9.44
C THR A 12 -12.82 3.11 -8.86
N ASN A 13 -13.97 2.74 -9.43
CA ASN A 13 -14.83 1.63 -8.98
C ASN A 13 -14.94 1.55 -7.44
N PRO A 14 -15.39 2.62 -6.76
CA PRO A 14 -15.27 2.72 -5.33
C PRO A 14 -16.15 1.69 -4.61
N VAL A 15 -15.60 1.08 -3.57
CA VAL A 15 -16.32 0.26 -2.59
C VAL A 15 -16.44 1.00 -1.28
N VAL A 16 -17.39 0.58 -0.44
CA VAL A 16 -17.59 1.12 0.91
C VAL A 16 -17.12 0.04 1.89
N SER A 17 -16.17 0.39 2.76
CA SER A 17 -15.60 -0.52 3.76
C SER A 17 -15.85 0.01 5.17
N ALA A 18 -16.10 -0.91 6.10
CA ALA A 18 -16.09 -0.60 7.54
C ALA A 18 -14.69 -0.18 7.99
N VAL A 19 -14.65 0.59 9.07
CA VAL A 19 -13.43 1.06 9.72
C VAL A 19 -13.60 0.97 11.23
N ASP A 20 -12.54 0.55 11.91
CA ASP A 20 -12.47 0.56 13.36
C ASP A 20 -12.23 1.98 13.88
N SER A 21 -12.75 2.26 15.09
CA SER A 21 -12.55 3.57 15.75
C SER A 21 -11.09 3.93 16.02
N ALA A 22 -10.19 2.94 16.06
CA ALA A 22 -8.76 3.16 16.22
C ALA A 22 -8.04 3.43 14.89
N SER A 23 -8.68 3.14 13.75
CA SER A 23 -8.06 3.25 12.42
C SER A 23 -8.17 4.68 11.89
N VAL A 24 -7.02 5.35 11.86
CA VAL A 24 -6.91 6.68 11.24
C VAL A 24 -6.52 6.50 9.78
N ILE A 25 -7.40 6.90 8.87
CA ILE A 25 -7.21 6.82 7.42
C ILE A 25 -7.34 8.21 6.85
N GLU A 26 -6.41 8.62 6.01
CA GLU A 26 -6.44 9.88 5.29
C GLU A 26 -6.78 9.67 3.82
N ILE A 27 -7.26 10.71 3.14
CA ILE A 27 -7.48 10.63 1.69
C ILE A 27 -6.13 10.41 1.00
N GLY A 28 -6.08 9.39 0.14
CA GLY A 28 -4.89 9.01 -0.61
C GLY A 28 -4.08 7.88 0.03
N ASP A 29 -4.47 7.38 1.22
CA ASP A 29 -3.81 6.25 1.85
C ASP A 29 -4.02 4.96 1.08
N LEU A 30 -2.98 4.14 1.04
CA LEU A 30 -3.00 2.74 0.66
C LEU A 30 -3.66 1.95 1.78
N VAL A 31 -4.71 1.20 1.43
CA VAL A 31 -5.58 0.50 2.38
C VAL A 31 -5.58 -1.00 2.07
N TYR A 32 -5.50 -1.80 3.13
CA TYR A 32 -5.74 -3.24 3.07
C TYR A 32 -7.01 -3.62 3.84
N GLN A 33 -7.58 -4.76 3.48
CA GLN A 33 -8.69 -5.37 4.19
C GLN A 33 -8.13 -6.28 5.28
N ASP A 34 -8.43 -5.99 6.55
CA ASP A 34 -8.16 -6.87 7.68
C ASP A 34 -9.45 -7.56 8.10
N THR A 35 -9.68 -8.78 7.60
CA THR A 35 -10.90 -9.56 7.84
C THR A 35 -12.18 -8.86 7.36
N ASP A 36 -12.67 -7.87 8.10
CA ASP A 36 -13.89 -7.09 7.87
C ASP A 36 -13.69 -5.56 7.87
N ASP A 37 -12.52 -5.06 8.29
CA ASP A 37 -12.23 -3.62 8.33
C ASP A 37 -11.14 -3.16 7.37
N ALA A 38 -11.27 -1.92 6.90
CA ALA A 38 -10.23 -1.22 6.17
C ALA A 38 -9.19 -0.65 7.14
N LYS A 39 -7.90 -0.93 6.88
CA LYS A 39 -6.78 -0.41 7.67
C LYS A 39 -5.71 0.24 6.77
N PRO A 40 -5.06 1.33 7.24
CA PRO A 40 -4.00 2.00 6.49
C PRO A 40 -2.75 1.11 6.43
N ALA A 41 -1.95 1.22 5.38
CA ALA A 41 -0.75 0.40 5.18
C ALA A 41 0.20 0.41 6.40
N SER A 42 0.35 1.56 7.06
CA SER A 42 1.20 1.76 8.24
C SER A 42 0.80 0.96 9.46
N ASP A 43 -0.43 0.45 9.52
CA ASP A 43 -0.85 -0.46 10.59
C ASP A 43 -0.23 -1.85 10.42
N MET A 44 0.22 -2.19 9.20
CA MET A 44 0.89 -3.44 8.90
C MET A 44 2.39 -3.35 9.22
N ARG A 45 2.74 -3.83 10.43
CA ARG A 45 4.09 -3.78 11.00
C ARG A 45 4.62 -5.17 11.36
N HIS A 46 5.94 -5.34 11.32
CA HIS A 46 6.62 -6.55 11.76
C HIS A 46 7.84 -6.24 12.62
N VAL A 47 8.05 -7.04 13.67
CA VAL A 47 9.29 -7.01 14.46
C VAL A 47 10.32 -7.90 13.77
N ILE A 48 11.47 -7.34 13.47
CA ILE A 48 12.54 -8.02 12.75
C ILE A 48 13.19 -9.06 13.68
N LYS A 49 13.21 -10.33 13.26
CA LYS A 49 13.76 -11.44 14.05
C LYS A 49 14.97 -11.98 13.31
N ASP A 50 16.16 -11.83 13.93
CA ASP A 50 17.45 -12.45 13.57
C ASP A 50 17.49 -13.03 12.14
N LEU A 51 17.71 -12.11 11.19
CA LEU A 51 17.92 -12.26 9.75
C LEU A 51 18.20 -13.71 9.27
N ALA A 52 17.15 -14.42 8.90
CA ALA A 52 17.23 -15.65 8.10
C ALA A 52 16.51 -15.46 6.76
N GLU A 53 17.33 -15.24 5.72
CA GLU A 53 17.16 -15.46 4.27
C GLU A 53 15.90 -15.04 3.47
N ASP A 54 14.86 -14.46 4.06
CA ASP A 54 13.80 -13.76 3.30
C ASP A 54 13.62 -12.34 3.83
N ALA A 55 14.23 -11.37 3.13
CA ALA A 55 14.26 -9.95 3.51
C ALA A 55 12.86 -9.44 3.90
N GLU A 56 12.71 -9.10 5.17
CA GLU A 56 11.43 -8.89 5.85
C GLU A 56 10.53 -7.78 5.27
N PRO A 57 11.04 -6.71 4.62
CA PRO A 57 10.18 -5.77 3.89
C PRO A 57 9.33 -6.44 2.81
N GLN A 58 9.86 -7.46 2.12
CA GLN A 58 9.11 -8.19 1.09
C GLN A 58 7.98 -9.03 1.70
N TYR A 59 8.10 -9.47 2.94
CA TYR A 59 7.03 -10.18 3.64
C TYR A 59 5.83 -9.26 3.87
N LEU A 60 6.06 -8.07 4.41
CA LEU A 60 5.01 -7.06 4.64
C LEU A 60 4.37 -6.63 3.33
N GLN A 61 5.17 -6.34 2.30
CA GLN A 61 4.66 -6.01 0.97
C GLN A 61 3.79 -7.11 0.39
N LYS A 62 4.20 -8.37 0.52
CA LYS A 62 3.39 -9.52 0.08
C LYS A 62 2.07 -9.57 0.84
N LEU A 63 2.12 -9.43 2.17
CA LEU A 63 0.93 -9.51 3.01
C LEU A 63 -0.07 -8.40 2.68
N LEU A 64 0.42 -7.17 2.45
CA LEU A 64 -0.43 -6.08 2.01
C LEU A 64 -0.95 -6.34 0.60
N ALA A 65 -0.10 -6.75 -0.35
CA ALA A 65 -0.51 -7.03 -1.72
C ALA A 65 -1.58 -8.13 -1.79
N ASP A 66 -1.49 -9.18 -0.97
CA ASP A 66 -2.49 -10.25 -0.87
C ASP A 66 -3.84 -9.74 -0.37
N ASN A 67 -3.85 -8.72 0.49
CA ASN A 67 -5.04 -8.15 1.13
C ASN A 67 -5.39 -6.74 0.62
N PHE A 68 -4.79 -6.33 -0.49
CA PHE A 68 -4.86 -4.94 -0.94
C PHE A 68 -6.30 -4.60 -1.34
N LEU A 69 -6.91 -3.65 -0.61
CA LEU A 69 -8.26 -3.19 -0.87
C LEU A 69 -8.25 -2.08 -1.92
N GLY A 70 -7.35 -1.09 -1.77
CA GLY A 70 -7.28 0.03 -2.70
C GLY A 70 -6.71 1.30 -2.09
N VAL A 71 -7.20 2.45 -2.59
CA VAL A 71 -6.78 3.79 -2.13
C VAL A 71 -7.96 4.53 -1.51
N ALA A 72 -7.78 5.07 -0.31
CA ALA A 72 -8.81 5.82 0.40
C ALA A 72 -9.27 7.06 -0.38
N LEU A 73 -10.57 7.16 -0.62
CA LEU A 73 -11.24 8.34 -1.20
C LEU A 73 -11.91 9.20 -0.13
N GLN A 74 -12.00 8.70 1.09
CA GLN A 74 -12.52 9.38 2.27
C GLN A 74 -11.62 9.09 3.45
N ARG A 75 -11.53 10.07 4.35
CA ARG A 75 -10.81 9.94 5.61
C ARG A 75 -11.69 9.31 6.70
N SER A 76 -11.04 8.69 7.68
CA SER A 76 -11.57 8.30 8.98
C SER A 76 -10.62 8.83 10.06
N ARG A 77 -11.14 9.52 11.08
CA ARG A 77 -10.34 10.03 12.20
C ARG A 77 -10.40 9.07 13.39
N SER A 78 -9.51 9.27 14.36
CA SER A 78 -9.61 8.53 15.62
C SER A 78 -10.97 8.78 16.27
N GLY A 79 -11.68 7.70 16.58
CA GLY A 79 -13.04 7.69 17.11
C GLY A 79 -14.13 7.55 16.05
N ASP A 80 -13.83 7.77 14.77
CA ASP A 80 -14.82 7.61 13.69
C ASP A 80 -15.05 6.11 13.41
N THR A 81 -16.31 5.76 13.18
CA THR A 81 -16.72 4.39 12.77
C THR A 81 -17.57 4.41 11.50
N ASP A 82 -17.73 5.60 10.91
CA ASP A 82 -18.44 5.75 9.65
C ASP A 82 -17.63 5.09 8.54
N PRO A 83 -18.25 4.27 7.68
CA PRO A 83 -17.53 3.54 6.66
C PRO A 83 -16.93 4.50 5.61
N VAL A 84 -15.79 4.11 5.06
CA VAL A 84 -15.04 4.93 4.09
C VAL A 84 -15.14 4.37 2.68
N ARG A 85 -15.14 5.27 1.69
CA ARG A 85 -15.00 4.89 0.28
C ARG A 85 -13.54 4.61 -0.07
N VAL A 86 -13.30 3.50 -0.73
CA VAL A 86 -11.97 3.05 -1.19
C VAL A 86 -12.03 2.77 -2.70
N ALA A 87 -11.12 3.37 -3.46
CA ALA A 87 -10.96 3.12 -4.89
C ALA A 87 -10.24 1.80 -5.12
N THR A 88 -10.84 0.89 -5.88
CA THR A 88 -10.28 -0.45 -6.13
C THR A 88 -9.47 -0.51 -7.43
N THR A 89 -9.61 0.50 -8.29
CA THR A 89 -8.89 0.65 -9.56
C THR A 89 -8.61 2.13 -9.84
N GLY A 90 -7.91 2.42 -10.93
CA GLY A 90 -7.69 3.78 -11.43
C GLY A 90 -6.25 4.23 -11.28
N VAL A 91 -5.92 5.40 -11.84
CA VAL A 91 -4.55 5.92 -11.83
C VAL A 91 -4.36 6.97 -10.74
N PHE A 92 -3.42 6.69 -9.84
CA PHE A 92 -3.08 7.52 -8.69
C PHE A 92 -1.62 7.95 -8.71
N GLU A 93 -1.35 9.13 -8.15
CA GLU A 93 0.00 9.68 -7.99
C GLU A 93 0.51 9.47 -6.56
N PHE A 94 1.64 8.77 -6.44
CA PHE A 94 2.29 8.48 -5.16
C PHE A 94 3.67 9.10 -5.07
N ASP A 95 4.11 9.30 -3.83
CA ASP A 95 5.44 9.79 -3.52
C ASP A 95 6.45 8.65 -3.78
N TYR A 96 7.63 8.98 -4.28
CA TYR A 96 8.70 8.03 -4.60
C TYR A 96 10.06 8.70 -4.35
N PRO A 97 11.05 8.05 -3.72
CA PRO A 97 12.31 8.70 -3.34
C PRO A 97 13.04 9.41 -4.50
N SER A 98 13.26 8.70 -5.61
CA SER A 98 13.68 9.24 -6.91
C SER A 98 13.78 8.08 -7.91
N GLY A 99 13.15 8.19 -9.08
CA GLY A 99 13.17 7.08 -10.04
C GLY A 99 12.83 7.47 -11.47
N THR A 100 13.27 6.62 -12.39
CA THR A 100 12.77 6.58 -13.78
C THR A 100 11.89 5.35 -13.94
N PHE A 101 10.86 5.44 -14.76
CA PHE A 101 9.83 4.41 -14.86
C PHE A 101 9.48 4.13 -16.32
N GLU A 102 9.34 2.86 -16.66
CA GLU A 102 8.77 2.41 -17.92
C GLU A 102 7.31 1.97 -17.73
N LEU A 103 6.52 2.03 -18.82
CA LEU A 103 5.11 1.64 -18.76
C LEU A 103 4.98 0.16 -18.39
N GLY A 104 4.16 -0.13 -17.38
CA GLY A 104 3.90 -1.49 -16.93
C GLY A 104 4.85 -2.00 -15.85
N ASP A 105 5.87 -1.24 -15.44
CA ASP A 105 6.74 -1.59 -14.31
C ASP A 105 5.90 -1.87 -13.06
N LEU A 106 6.30 -2.88 -12.29
CA LEU A 106 5.59 -3.31 -11.09
C LEU A 106 5.92 -2.40 -9.92
N VAL A 107 4.88 -2.02 -9.17
CA VAL A 107 5.03 -1.14 -8.01
C VAL A 107 4.32 -1.74 -6.80
N GLY A 108 5.04 -1.77 -5.67
CA GLY A 108 4.57 -2.18 -4.36
C GLY A 108 4.52 -1.00 -3.39
N VAL A 109 4.04 -1.26 -2.17
CA VAL A 109 4.04 -0.26 -1.09
C VAL A 109 5.46 -0.13 -0.54
N ALA A 110 5.93 1.09 -0.31
CA ALA A 110 7.25 1.32 0.28
C ALA A 110 7.26 0.85 1.73
N CYS A 111 8.38 0.29 2.16
CA CYS A 111 8.62 -0.10 3.54
C CYS A 111 9.70 0.79 4.16
N GLU A 112 9.47 1.25 5.38
CA GLU A 112 10.48 1.91 6.20
C GLU A 112 10.98 0.95 7.27
N LEU A 113 12.30 0.99 7.51
CA LEU A 113 12.96 0.27 8.59
C LEU A 113 13.26 1.26 9.72
N PHE A 114 12.70 1.00 10.89
CA PHE A 114 12.97 1.79 12.09
C PHE A 114 14.07 1.11 12.90
N GLY A 115 15.22 1.77 12.95
CA GLY A 115 16.35 1.35 13.78
C GLY A 115 16.22 1.86 15.22
N GLY A 116 16.02 0.95 16.17
CA GLY A 116 16.48 1.12 17.56
C GLY A 116 15.49 1.63 18.62
N HIS A 117 15.65 1.04 19.81
CA HIS A 117 15.34 1.60 21.15
C HIS A 117 13.89 1.94 21.51
N ASP A 118 12.90 1.26 20.96
CA ASP A 118 11.63 1.18 21.69
C ASP A 118 11.80 0.14 22.82
N GLU A 119 11.68 0.56 24.09
CA GLU A 119 11.71 -0.35 25.25
C GLU A 119 10.66 -1.48 25.11
N VAL A 120 9.64 -1.24 24.29
CA VAL A 120 8.57 -2.18 23.94
C VAL A 120 9.06 -3.37 23.10
N ASN A 121 10.08 -3.19 22.25
CA ASN A 121 10.54 -4.21 21.31
C ASN A 121 11.94 -4.79 21.62
N ASP A 122 12.45 -4.58 22.83
CA ASP A 122 13.74 -5.13 23.29
C ASP A 122 14.92 -4.74 22.38
N GLY A 123 14.88 -3.51 21.83
CA GLY A 123 15.90 -2.99 20.92
C GLY A 123 15.90 -3.59 19.52
N LYS A 124 14.88 -4.37 19.14
CA LYS A 124 14.77 -4.96 17.80
C LYS A 124 14.30 -3.93 16.78
N GLU A 125 14.84 -4.03 15.57
CA GLU A 125 14.35 -3.25 14.43
C GLU A 125 12.89 -3.61 14.15
N THR A 126 12.15 -2.65 13.63
CA THR A 126 10.77 -2.87 13.17
C THR A 126 10.62 -2.35 11.75
N ALA A 127 9.82 -3.06 10.96
CA ALA A 127 9.46 -2.65 9.61
C ALA A 127 7.98 -2.24 9.60
N SER A 128 7.66 -1.14 8.92
CA SER A 128 6.27 -0.75 8.63
C SER A 128 6.14 -0.24 7.20
N LEU A 129 4.95 -0.42 6.63
CA LEU A 129 4.65 0.10 5.30
C LEU A 129 4.25 1.57 5.37
N LEU A 130 4.51 2.31 4.29
CA LEU A 130 4.18 3.73 4.20
C LEU A 130 2.82 3.92 3.53
N ASN A 131 1.95 4.75 4.11
CA ASN A 131 0.58 4.94 3.62
C ASN A 131 0.49 5.51 2.21
N GLN A 132 1.46 6.31 1.79
CA GLN A 132 1.35 7.12 0.58
C GLN A 132 2.64 7.17 -0.24
N GLU A 133 3.56 6.26 0.06
CA GLU A 133 4.83 6.08 -0.65
C GLU A 133 4.91 4.67 -1.20
N VAL A 134 5.53 4.54 -2.35
CA VAL A 134 5.58 3.31 -3.13
C VAL A 134 7.00 3.07 -3.61
N GLU A 135 7.31 1.81 -3.90
CA GLU A 135 8.62 1.41 -4.38
C GLU A 135 8.54 0.40 -5.53
N SER A 136 9.59 0.36 -6.36
CA SER A 136 9.67 -0.59 -7.46
C SER A 136 9.87 -2.01 -6.93
N VAL A 137 9.08 -2.96 -7.41
CA VAL A 137 9.21 -4.38 -7.05
C VAL A 137 9.45 -5.24 -8.28
N THR A 138 10.16 -6.35 -8.13
CA THR A 138 10.48 -7.26 -9.25
C THR A 138 9.55 -8.46 -9.33
N LYS A 139 8.79 -8.75 -8.27
CA LYS A 139 7.87 -9.89 -8.17
C LYS A 139 6.44 -9.38 -8.14
N SER A 140 5.57 -9.94 -8.97
CA SER A 140 4.15 -9.58 -9.04
C SER A 140 3.42 -9.74 -7.71
N ARG A 141 3.77 -10.76 -6.90
CA ARG A 141 3.21 -10.99 -5.56
C ARG A 141 3.47 -9.87 -4.53
N LEU A 142 4.31 -8.91 -4.86
CA LEU A 142 4.61 -7.73 -4.03
C LEU A 142 3.92 -6.46 -4.56
N ALA A 143 3.29 -6.55 -5.73
CA ALA A 143 2.79 -5.40 -6.46
C ALA A 143 1.30 -5.15 -6.20
N ILE A 144 0.95 -3.88 -6.05
CA ILE A 144 -0.43 -3.38 -5.93
C ILE A 144 -0.91 -2.68 -7.20
N GLY A 145 0.00 -2.48 -8.16
CA GLY A 145 -0.26 -1.68 -9.34
C GLY A 145 0.86 -1.78 -10.38
N ARG A 146 0.65 -1.08 -11.49
CA ARG A 146 1.66 -0.90 -12.55
C ARG A 146 1.82 0.56 -12.92
N VAL A 147 3.03 0.95 -13.31
CA VAL A 147 3.31 2.30 -13.81
C VAL A 147 2.43 2.60 -15.02
N ALA A 148 1.65 3.68 -14.92
CA ALA A 148 0.70 4.14 -15.93
C ALA A 148 1.26 5.25 -16.85
N LYS A 149 2.45 5.79 -16.53
CA LYS A 149 3.12 6.81 -17.34
C LYS A 149 4.63 6.62 -17.29
N ARG A 150 5.26 6.57 -18.46
CA ARG A 150 6.72 6.58 -18.60
C ARG A 150 7.33 7.87 -18.04
N VAL A 151 8.41 7.75 -17.29
CA VAL A 151 9.18 8.85 -16.72
C VAL A 151 10.66 8.64 -17.07
N ALA A 152 11.14 9.38 -18.06
CA ALA A 152 12.50 9.22 -18.60
C ALA A 152 13.59 9.95 -17.80
N THR A 153 13.19 10.89 -16.95
CA THR A 153 14.06 11.68 -16.08
C THR A 153 13.63 11.47 -14.66
N ALA A 154 14.58 11.25 -13.75
CA ALA A 154 14.30 10.95 -12.36
C ALA A 154 13.27 11.93 -11.75
N ALA A 155 12.20 11.38 -11.18
CA ALA A 155 11.13 12.14 -10.54
C ALA A 155 10.85 11.59 -9.14
N ALA A 156 10.31 12.45 -8.27
CA ALA A 156 9.92 12.12 -6.91
C ALA A 156 8.46 11.64 -6.78
N THR A 157 7.80 11.37 -7.91
CA THR A 157 6.42 10.86 -7.95
C THR A 157 6.25 9.89 -9.10
N VAL A 158 5.30 8.97 -8.97
CA VAL A 158 4.95 7.97 -9.98
C VAL A 158 3.44 7.86 -10.13
N LEU A 159 2.98 7.66 -11.37
CA LEU A 159 1.57 7.36 -11.67
C LEU A 159 1.39 5.85 -11.78
N ILE A 160 0.45 5.30 -11.02
CA ILE A 160 0.21 3.86 -10.92
C ILE A 160 -1.25 3.55 -11.21
N ASP A 161 -1.52 2.64 -12.14
CA ASP A 161 -2.83 1.96 -12.24
C ASP A 161 -2.90 0.91 -11.14
N ILE A 162 -3.66 1.18 -10.09
CA ILE A 162 -3.83 0.28 -8.96
C ILE A 162 -4.81 -0.84 -9.29
N ARG A 163 -4.64 -2.01 -8.68
CA ARG A 163 -5.60 -3.12 -8.79
C ARG A 163 -5.78 -3.81 -7.45
N SER A 164 -6.98 -3.67 -6.89
CA SER A 164 -7.40 -4.36 -5.67
C SER A 164 -7.29 -5.88 -5.79
N THR A 165 -6.62 -6.51 -4.84
CA THR A 165 -6.57 -7.97 -4.74
C THR A 165 -7.89 -8.51 -4.23
N VAL A 166 -8.46 -7.86 -3.21
CA VAL A 166 -9.74 -8.23 -2.60
C VAL A 166 -10.88 -8.22 -3.62
N MET A 167 -10.94 -7.19 -4.47
CA MET A 167 -12.09 -7.00 -5.36
C MET A 167 -11.88 -7.55 -6.77
N THR A 168 -10.63 -7.61 -7.26
CA THR A 168 -10.35 -7.95 -8.67
C THR A 168 -9.33 -9.09 -8.86
N GLY A 169 -8.81 -9.66 -7.77
CA GLY A 169 -7.76 -10.68 -7.81
C GLY A 169 -6.35 -10.11 -8.01
N GLY A 170 -6.19 -8.78 -8.05
CA GLY A 170 -4.89 -8.12 -7.99
C GLY A 170 -4.16 -8.08 -9.33
N ILE A 171 -2.85 -7.88 -9.28
CA ILE A 171 -2.01 -7.88 -10.48
C ILE A 171 -1.85 -9.31 -10.98
N LYS A 172 -1.94 -9.54 -12.30
CA LYS A 172 -1.73 -10.89 -12.86
C LYS A 172 -0.40 -11.49 -12.38
N GLY A 173 -0.48 -12.64 -11.70
CA GLY A 173 0.64 -13.32 -11.04
C GLY A 173 0.90 -12.89 -9.59
N SER A 174 0.08 -12.01 -9.01
CA SER A 174 0.15 -11.60 -7.60
C SER A 174 -0.77 -12.40 -6.68
N SER A 175 -1.87 -12.96 -7.21
CA SER A 175 -2.86 -13.68 -6.42
C SER A 175 -2.42 -15.11 -6.08
N PRO A 176 -2.68 -15.60 -4.85
CA PRO A 176 -2.50 -17.02 -4.46
C PRO A 176 -3.50 -17.99 -5.12
N SER A 177 -4.28 -17.56 -6.12
CA SER A 177 -5.41 -18.32 -6.68
C SER A 177 -4.96 -19.55 -7.48
N GLY A 178 -4.59 -20.60 -6.75
CA GLY A 178 -4.66 -21.99 -7.15
C GLY A 178 -5.69 -22.70 -6.29
N VAL A 179 -6.97 -22.39 -6.48
CA VAL A 179 -8.15 -23.25 -6.23
C VAL A 179 -9.35 -22.68 -6.96
#